data_AF-E9CZZ1-F1
#
_entry.id   AF-E9CZZ1-F1
#
_cell.length_a   1.000
_cell.length_b   1.000
_cell.length_c   1.000
_cell.angle_alpha   90.00
_cell.angle_beta   90.00
_cell.angle_gamma   90.00
#
_symmetry.space_group_name_H-M   'P 1'
#
loop_
_entity.id
_entity.type
_entity.pdbx_description
1 polymer ?
#
loop_
_entity_poly.entity_id
_entity_poly.type
_entity_poly.pdbx_seq_one_letter_code
_entity_poly.pdbx_strand_id
1 'polypeptide(L)'
;MVFKSLFYTNDGHHEHHDHEDGYHDGSGDGPTPGREIKIRRRSTGIAGKYPLYDLLSLRTRSGSIAVVIDPQPADPNDPDKPARVDISSRSGSVLVQFRMPEHEGWYNYAEFDDDMKDLKAELGSIRDEGRARWTKSRPMRSHSTRKSKWNAHSTKKLTTLPPRPYEIKITTRSGSITANVAFSTGAKISSRSGNINARLTPLVFQDADYLEKYKNVSITTANRQGETNLVLNEALIFQRPESNHSHPPWMRGLRHSYELTATATHTTRGLGSVFVTYPPSWAGHVHAIASRTGNILVGGEGVQIIQRGKTFVDGVKEAERTLPIEKEWWGSRGDMNVKLGGRTSMVQFWVRDD
;
A
#
# COMPACT_ATOMS: atom_id res chain seq x y z
N MET A 1 -37.65 -59.97 16.26
CA MET A 1 -36.25 -60.11 15.77
C MET A 1 -35.36 -59.27 16.67
N VAL A 2 -34.25 -59.85 17.09
CA VAL A 2 -33.56 -59.65 18.38
C VAL A 2 -32.09 -59.37 18.09
N PHE A 3 -31.54 -58.30 18.69
CA PHE A 3 -30.13 -58.04 19.09
C PHE A 3 -29.06 -57.96 17.96
N LYS A 4 -27.87 -57.34 18.10
CA LYS A 4 -27.02 -57.08 19.27
C LYS A 4 -25.96 -56.00 18.93
N SER A 5 -25.62 -55.19 19.92
CA SER A 5 -24.36 -54.43 20.00
C SER A 5 -23.19 -55.37 20.28
N LEU A 6 -21.98 -55.05 19.77
CA LEU A 6 -20.73 -55.29 20.50
C LEU A 6 -19.63 -54.30 20.04
N PHE A 7 -18.76 -53.96 20.98
CA PHE A 7 -17.71 -52.95 20.97
C PHE A 7 -16.29 -53.57 20.81
N TYR A 8 -15.33 -52.73 20.34
CA TYR A 8 -13.84 -52.79 20.48
C TYR A 8 -13.09 -53.99 19.82
N THR A 9 -11.89 -53.89 19.22
CA THR A 9 -10.67 -53.13 19.56
C THR A 9 -9.73 -52.93 18.34
N ASN A 10 -8.81 -51.99 18.50
CA ASN A 10 -7.69 -51.50 17.69
C ASN A 10 -6.61 -52.55 17.35
N ASP A 11 -5.90 -52.40 16.22
CA ASP A 11 -4.44 -52.14 16.17
C ASP A 11 -3.90 -52.09 14.72
N GLY A 12 -2.79 -51.35 14.58
CA GLY A 12 -2.41 -50.63 13.37
C GLY A 12 -1.59 -51.39 12.33
N HIS A 13 -1.31 -50.70 11.22
CA HIS A 13 -0.14 -50.96 10.39
C HIS A 13 0.31 -49.67 9.69
N HIS A 14 1.60 -49.37 9.85
CA HIS A 14 2.38 -48.41 9.08
C HIS A 14 2.52 -48.91 7.65
N GLU A 15 2.46 -48.02 6.65
CA GLU A 15 3.22 -48.26 5.41
C GLU A 15 3.65 -46.94 4.76
N HIS A 16 4.94 -46.93 4.45
CA HIS A 16 5.68 -45.90 3.75
C HIS A 16 5.22 -45.83 2.29
N HIS A 17 5.17 -44.62 1.73
CA HIS A 17 5.32 -44.45 0.29
C HIS A 17 6.40 -43.41 0.02
N ASP A 18 7.48 -43.94 -0.54
CA ASP A 18 8.67 -43.26 -0.97
C ASP A 18 8.35 -42.32 -2.15
N HIS A 19 8.86 -41.10 -2.09
CA HIS A 19 8.98 -40.22 -3.23
C HIS A 19 10.38 -40.44 -3.82
N GLU A 20 10.44 -40.94 -5.06
CA GLU A 20 11.66 -41.00 -5.85
C GLU A 20 12.18 -39.58 -6.15
N ASP A 21 13.36 -39.29 -5.61
CA ASP A 21 14.17 -38.12 -5.93
C ASP A 21 14.92 -38.36 -7.26
N GLY A 22 14.55 -37.64 -8.31
CA GLY A 22 15.33 -37.52 -9.54
C GLY A 22 16.06 -36.17 -9.59
N TYR A 23 17.38 -36.16 -9.32
CA TYR A 23 18.25 -34.98 -9.45
C TYR A 23 19.05 -34.99 -10.76
N HIS A 24 18.76 -33.97 -11.58
CA HIS A 24 19.57 -33.18 -12.53
C HIS A 24 20.65 -33.80 -13.45
N ASP A 25 20.58 -33.40 -14.74
CA ASP A 25 21.71 -32.82 -15.47
C ASP A 25 21.20 -31.78 -16.50
N GLY A 26 21.96 -30.71 -16.74
CA GLY A 26 21.80 -29.82 -17.90
C GLY A 26 21.49 -28.35 -17.61
N SER A 27 22.54 -27.58 -17.30
CA SER A 27 22.80 -26.20 -17.78
C SER A 27 21.63 -25.24 -18.07
N GLY A 28 21.57 -24.13 -17.30
CA GLY A 28 20.96 -22.85 -17.73
C GLY A 28 19.63 -22.50 -17.04
N ASP A 29 19.63 -21.35 -16.35
CA ASP A 29 18.46 -20.64 -15.81
C ASP A 29 17.67 -21.34 -14.69
N GLY A 30 18.05 -21.04 -13.44
CA GLY A 30 17.29 -21.50 -12.27
C GLY A 30 15.96 -20.75 -12.15
N PRO A 31 14.85 -21.39 -11.77
CA PRO A 31 13.58 -20.71 -11.55
C PRO A 31 13.75 -19.67 -10.43
N THR A 32 13.53 -18.39 -10.74
CA THR A 32 13.43 -17.33 -9.72
C THR A 32 12.47 -17.76 -8.60
N PRO A 33 12.86 -17.64 -7.31
CA PRO A 33 11.93 -17.84 -6.20
C PRO A 33 10.68 -17.00 -6.43
N GLY A 34 9.49 -17.59 -6.23
CA GLY A 34 8.22 -16.99 -6.64
C GLY A 34 8.09 -15.52 -6.26
N ARG A 35 8.05 -14.63 -7.26
CA ARG A 35 7.90 -13.17 -7.11
C ARG A 35 6.47 -12.74 -6.67
N GLU A 36 5.64 -13.72 -6.37
CA GLU A 36 4.27 -13.53 -5.87
C GLU A 36 4.08 -14.27 -4.54
N ILE A 37 3.67 -13.54 -3.51
CA ILE A 37 3.34 -14.08 -2.20
C ILE A 37 1.82 -14.05 -2.03
N LYS A 38 1.20 -15.23 -1.96
CA LYS A 38 -0.24 -15.39 -1.76
C LYS A 38 -0.52 -16.16 -0.47
N ILE A 39 -1.12 -15.51 0.51
CA ILE A 39 -1.50 -16.13 1.79
C ILE A 39 -3.00 -15.95 1.98
N ARG A 40 -3.69 -17.07 2.22
CA ARG A 40 -5.13 -17.08 2.52
C ARG A 40 -5.38 -17.85 3.82
N ARG A 41 -6.11 -17.23 4.73
CA ARG A 41 -6.56 -17.82 5.99
C ARG A 41 -8.08 -17.77 6.07
N ARG A 42 -8.66 -18.71 6.83
CA ARG A 42 -10.10 -18.67 7.15
C ARG A 42 -10.30 -17.79 8.38
N SER A 43 -9.80 -18.23 9.52
CA SER A 43 -10.13 -17.58 10.80
C SER A 43 -8.95 -16.96 11.53
N THR A 44 -7.72 -17.31 11.16
CA THR A 44 -6.53 -16.78 11.82
C THR A 44 -6.10 -15.44 11.22
N GLY A 45 -5.45 -14.62 12.06
CA GLY A 45 -4.81 -13.39 11.63
C GLY A 45 -3.54 -13.63 10.81
N ILE A 46 -3.06 -12.59 10.14
CA ILE A 46 -1.80 -12.58 9.39
C ILE A 46 -0.98 -11.41 9.94
N ALA A 47 0.23 -11.68 10.44
CA ALA A 47 1.16 -10.63 10.81
C ALA A 47 2.58 -10.91 10.37
N GLY A 48 3.41 -9.89 10.49
CA GLY A 48 4.84 -9.95 10.26
C GLY A 48 5.30 -9.02 9.15
N LYS A 49 6.56 -9.18 8.76
CA LYS A 49 7.18 -8.43 7.68
C LYS A 49 7.17 -9.25 6.40
N TYR A 50 6.79 -8.64 5.28
CA TYR A 50 6.66 -9.31 3.99
C TYR A 50 7.43 -8.56 2.89
N PRO A 51 8.31 -9.24 2.14
CA PRO A 51 8.91 -8.63 0.95
C PRO A 51 7.86 -8.43 -0.14
N LEU A 52 7.93 -7.29 -0.82
CA LEU A 52 7.10 -6.94 -1.96
C LEU A 52 7.93 -7.00 -3.25
N TYR A 53 7.81 -8.13 -3.95
CA TYR A 53 8.26 -8.29 -5.33
C TYR A 53 7.13 -7.83 -6.27
N ASP A 54 6.50 -8.72 -7.04
CA ASP A 54 5.48 -8.34 -8.02
C ASP A 54 4.07 -8.37 -7.41
N LEU A 55 3.83 -9.28 -6.46
CA LEU A 55 2.54 -9.38 -5.77
C LEU A 55 2.69 -9.80 -4.30
N LEU A 56 2.04 -9.06 -3.42
CA LEU A 56 1.75 -9.45 -2.04
C LEU A 56 0.24 -9.49 -1.83
N SER A 57 -0.35 -10.69 -1.83
CA SER A 57 -1.77 -10.93 -1.61
C SER A 57 -2.01 -11.60 -0.27
N LEU A 58 -2.52 -10.87 0.72
CA LEU A 58 -2.81 -11.37 2.07
C LEU A 58 -4.32 -11.32 2.33
N ARG A 59 -4.96 -12.47 2.57
CA ARG A 59 -6.40 -12.54 2.77
C ARG A 59 -6.82 -13.36 3.96
N THR A 60 -7.83 -12.89 4.68
CA THR A 60 -8.49 -13.65 5.75
C THR A 60 -10.00 -13.41 5.74
N ARG A 61 -10.80 -14.35 6.31
CA ARG A 61 -12.25 -14.18 6.42
C ARG A 61 -12.66 -13.60 7.78
N SER A 62 -12.01 -13.99 8.87
CA SER A 62 -12.34 -13.45 10.20
C SER A 62 -11.14 -13.01 11.04
N GLY A 63 -9.92 -13.05 10.49
CA GLY A 63 -8.72 -12.55 11.17
C GLY A 63 -8.44 -11.08 10.90
N SER A 64 -7.63 -10.47 11.75
CA SER A 64 -6.99 -9.18 11.47
C SER A 64 -5.68 -9.38 10.70
N ILE A 65 -5.24 -8.35 9.98
CA ILE A 65 -3.97 -8.36 9.24
C ILE A 65 -3.11 -7.20 9.77
N ALA A 66 -1.89 -7.48 10.20
CA ALA A 66 -0.96 -6.50 10.78
C ALA A 66 0.44 -6.67 10.17
N VAL A 67 0.78 -5.90 9.13
CA VAL A 67 1.97 -6.17 8.33
C VAL A 67 2.83 -4.97 8.02
N VAL A 68 4.14 -5.23 7.96
CA VAL A 68 5.13 -4.34 7.35
C VAL A 68 5.46 -4.86 5.96
N ILE A 69 5.29 -4.00 4.96
CA ILE A 69 5.58 -4.28 3.56
C ILE A 69 6.97 -3.75 3.25
N ASP A 70 7.80 -4.62 2.68
CA ASP A 70 9.19 -4.34 2.40
C ASP A 70 9.46 -4.37 0.88
N PRO A 71 9.52 -3.22 0.19
CA PRO A 71 9.78 -3.15 -1.25
C PRO A 71 11.07 -3.85 -1.66
N GLN A 72 10.99 -4.71 -2.67
CA GLN A 72 12.12 -5.39 -3.28
C GLN A 72 12.37 -4.89 -4.70
N PRO A 73 13.60 -5.04 -5.24
CA PRO A 73 13.92 -4.73 -6.63
C PRO A 73 12.97 -5.36 -7.65
N ALA A 74 12.81 -4.67 -8.78
CA ALA A 74 12.11 -5.20 -9.94
C ALA A 74 12.81 -6.46 -10.49
N ASP A 75 12.12 -7.22 -11.32
CA ASP A 75 12.77 -8.30 -12.06
C ASP A 75 13.71 -7.68 -13.10
N PRO A 76 15.01 -8.06 -13.17
CA PRO A 76 15.88 -7.57 -14.23
C PRO A 76 15.36 -7.88 -15.64
N ASN A 77 14.60 -8.97 -15.80
CA ASN A 77 14.02 -9.39 -17.08
C ASN A 77 12.65 -8.73 -17.35
N ASP A 78 12.01 -8.18 -16.33
CA ASP A 78 10.72 -7.49 -16.41
C ASP A 78 10.67 -6.31 -15.41
N PRO A 79 11.47 -5.26 -15.65
CA PRO A 79 11.64 -4.15 -14.71
C PRO A 79 10.37 -3.31 -14.52
N ASP A 80 9.49 -3.36 -15.52
CA ASP A 80 8.24 -2.61 -15.61
C ASP A 80 7.07 -3.28 -14.89
N LYS A 81 7.26 -4.49 -14.39
CA LYS A 81 6.23 -5.24 -13.69
C LYS A 81 5.84 -4.54 -12.39
N PRO A 82 4.55 -4.18 -12.20
CA PRO A 82 4.09 -3.51 -11.00
C PRO A 82 4.36 -4.30 -9.72
N ALA A 83 4.66 -3.58 -8.65
CA ALA A 83 4.65 -4.05 -7.27
C ALA A 83 3.24 -3.91 -6.68
N ARG A 84 2.47 -5.01 -6.63
CA ARG A 84 1.06 -4.99 -6.21
C ARG A 84 0.87 -5.47 -4.78
N VAL A 85 0.11 -4.71 -4.00
CA VAL A 85 -0.36 -5.10 -2.67
C VAL A 85 -1.87 -5.30 -2.72
N ASP A 86 -2.35 -6.50 -2.38
CA ASP A 86 -3.79 -6.79 -2.21
C ASP A 86 -4.03 -7.42 -0.83
N ILE A 87 -4.45 -6.59 0.12
CA ILE A 87 -4.75 -7.00 1.49
C ILE A 87 -6.25 -6.95 1.69
N SER A 88 -6.84 -8.08 2.12
CA SER A 88 -8.28 -8.13 2.35
C SER A 88 -8.71 -8.95 3.56
N SER A 89 -9.57 -8.39 4.40
CA SER A 89 -10.33 -9.15 5.41
C SER A 89 -11.84 -9.06 5.17
N ARG A 90 -12.61 -10.11 5.48
CA ARG A 90 -14.09 -9.99 5.52
C ARG A 90 -14.57 -9.48 6.88
N SER A 91 -13.87 -9.82 7.95
CA SER A 91 -14.16 -9.39 9.31
C SER A 91 -12.84 -9.36 10.06
N GLY A 92 -12.38 -8.18 10.44
CA GLY A 92 -11.09 -7.96 11.06
C GLY A 92 -10.49 -6.63 10.63
N SER A 93 -9.67 -6.10 11.52
CA SER A 93 -8.95 -4.84 11.29
C SER A 93 -7.69 -5.08 10.46
N VAL A 94 -7.25 -4.05 9.76
CA VAL A 94 -6.08 -4.10 8.89
C VAL A 94 -5.14 -2.97 9.27
N LEU A 95 -3.95 -3.30 9.78
CA LEU A 95 -2.83 -2.39 9.98
C LEU A 95 -1.75 -2.69 8.94
N VAL A 96 -1.36 -1.66 8.17
CA VAL A 96 -0.36 -1.79 7.12
C VAL A 96 0.62 -0.63 7.20
N GLN A 97 1.92 -0.96 7.21
CA GLN A 97 3.00 -0.01 7.01
C GLN A 97 3.82 -0.39 5.80
N PHE A 98 4.10 0.59 4.97
CA PHE A 98 5.06 0.47 3.88
C PHE A 98 6.41 1.00 4.35
N ARG A 99 7.46 0.19 4.17
CA ARG A 99 8.84 0.59 4.52
C ARG A 99 9.35 1.56 3.47
N MET A 100 9.70 2.76 3.91
CA MET A 100 10.27 3.82 3.07
C MET A 100 11.79 3.90 3.26
N PRO A 101 12.56 4.38 2.27
CA PRO A 101 13.93 4.83 2.49
C PRO A 101 13.98 5.91 3.56
N GLU A 102 15.10 6.02 4.30
CA GLU A 102 15.31 7.15 5.20
C GLU A 102 15.40 8.45 4.36
N HIS A 103 14.44 9.35 4.56
CA HIS A 103 14.44 10.71 4.03
C HIS A 103 14.20 11.68 5.19
N GLU A 104 14.80 12.87 5.15
CA GLU A 104 14.69 13.87 6.22
C GLU A 104 13.21 14.26 6.45
N GLY A 105 12.81 14.38 7.71
CA GLY A 105 11.48 14.85 8.10
C GLY A 105 10.36 13.80 8.09
N TRP A 106 10.66 12.52 7.88
CA TRP A 106 9.67 11.46 7.96
C TRP A 106 9.63 10.75 9.31
N TYR A 107 8.41 10.45 9.75
CA TYR A 107 8.05 9.81 11.03
C TYR A 107 9.06 8.76 11.50
N ASN A 108 9.41 8.86 12.77
CA ASN A 108 10.28 7.92 13.46
C ASN A 108 9.62 6.52 13.46
N TYR A 109 10.32 5.51 12.94
CA TYR A 109 9.86 4.11 12.94
C TYR A 109 9.48 3.61 14.36
N ALA A 110 9.92 4.30 15.41
CA ALA A 110 9.59 4.05 16.81
C ALA A 110 8.07 4.06 17.11
N GLU A 111 7.29 5.04 16.63
CA GLU A 111 5.84 5.11 16.92
C GLU A 111 5.06 3.98 16.23
N PHE A 112 5.46 3.62 15.01
CA PHE A 112 4.86 2.49 14.32
C PHE A 112 5.27 1.15 14.95
N ASP A 113 6.49 1.05 15.47
CA ASP A 113 6.94 -0.12 16.23
C ASP A 113 6.16 -0.26 17.54
N ASP A 114 5.80 0.84 18.21
CA ASP A 114 4.92 0.85 19.39
C ASP A 114 3.48 0.48 19.01
N ASP A 115 2.89 1.06 17.96
CA ASP A 115 1.56 0.66 17.44
C ASP A 115 1.54 -0.82 17.04
N MET A 116 2.61 -1.31 16.40
CA MET A 116 2.77 -2.71 16.01
C MET A 116 2.96 -3.61 17.24
N LYS A 117 3.60 -3.13 18.30
CA LYS A 117 3.81 -3.84 19.56
C LYS A 117 2.51 -3.94 20.35
N ASP A 118 1.75 -2.85 20.46
CA ASP A 118 0.45 -2.81 21.11
C ASP A 118 -0.56 -3.66 20.34
N LEU A 119 -0.55 -3.59 19.01
CA LEU A 119 -1.40 -4.43 18.18
C LEU A 119 -1.01 -5.91 18.29
N LYS A 120 0.29 -6.25 18.34
CA LYS A 120 0.76 -7.62 18.62
C LYS A 120 0.34 -8.12 20.01
N ALA A 121 0.31 -7.22 20.99
CA ALA A 121 -0.12 -7.52 22.36
C ALA A 121 -1.64 -7.72 22.45
N GLU A 122 -2.43 -6.87 21.79
CA GLU A 122 -3.89 -6.92 21.74
C GLU A 122 -4.41 -8.13 20.94
N LEU A 123 -3.69 -8.54 19.89
CA LEU A 123 -4.11 -9.62 19.00
C LEU A 123 -3.70 -11.03 19.42
N GLY A 124 -3.10 -11.22 20.61
CA GLY A 124 -2.91 -12.55 21.23
C GLY A 124 -2.44 -13.67 20.29
N SER A 125 -1.13 -13.90 20.20
CA SER A 125 -0.50 -14.97 19.40
C SER A 125 -0.87 -14.97 17.91
N ILE A 126 -0.76 -13.83 17.22
CA ILE A 126 -0.49 -13.93 15.78
C ILE A 126 0.85 -14.67 15.65
N ARG A 127 0.82 -15.89 15.11
CA ARG A 127 2.05 -16.61 14.76
C ARG A 127 2.86 -15.70 13.83
N ASP A 128 4.07 -15.31 14.24
CA ASP A 128 5.03 -14.59 13.40
C ASP A 128 5.51 -15.54 12.29
N GLU A 129 4.69 -15.67 11.24
CA GLU A 129 4.95 -16.58 10.12
C GLU A 129 5.84 -15.96 9.04
N GLY A 130 6.02 -14.63 9.06
CA GLY A 130 6.88 -13.92 8.10
C GLY A 130 8.34 -14.34 8.23
N ARG A 131 8.80 -14.63 9.46
CA ARG A 131 10.15 -15.16 9.74
C ARG A 131 10.24 -16.69 9.64
N ALA A 132 9.21 -17.41 10.11
CA ALA A 132 9.28 -18.86 10.32
C ALA A 132 9.18 -19.73 9.06
N ARG A 133 8.68 -19.20 7.93
CA ARG A 133 8.62 -19.96 6.66
C ARG A 133 9.89 -19.89 5.82
N TRP A 134 10.75 -18.91 6.04
CA TRP A 134 11.96 -18.71 5.23
C TRP A 134 13.21 -19.37 5.81
N THR A 135 13.22 -19.75 7.09
CA THR A 135 14.33 -20.49 7.72
C THR A 135 14.26 -22.01 7.48
N LYS A 136 13.33 -22.51 6.67
CA LYS A 136 13.19 -23.94 6.34
C LYS A 136 13.93 -24.39 5.07
N SER A 137 14.91 -23.62 4.60
CA SER A 137 16.02 -24.19 3.83
C SER A 137 16.86 -25.01 4.83
N ARG A 138 16.74 -26.35 4.80
CA ARG A 138 17.41 -27.27 5.73
C ARG A 138 18.90 -26.89 5.85
N PRO A 139 19.42 -26.50 7.03
CA PRO A 139 20.86 -26.38 7.19
C PRO A 139 21.43 -27.78 7.11
N MET A 140 22.36 -28.02 6.17
CA MET A 140 23.21 -29.20 6.22
C MET A 140 23.84 -29.27 7.61
N ARG A 141 23.65 -30.42 8.28
CA ARG A 141 24.31 -30.77 9.54
C ARG A 141 25.82 -30.61 9.37
N SER A 142 26.38 -29.57 9.97
CA SER A 142 27.81 -29.52 10.25
C SER A 142 27.98 -29.30 11.75
N HIS A 143 28.59 -30.30 12.37
CA HIS A 143 28.89 -30.38 13.79
C HIS A 143 29.99 -29.36 14.10
N SER A 144 29.65 -28.24 14.71
CA SER A 144 30.63 -27.40 15.41
C SER A 144 29.94 -26.53 16.44
N THR A 145 30.17 -26.88 17.71
CA THR A 145 29.91 -26.05 18.88
C THR A 145 30.82 -24.81 18.86
N ARG A 146 30.41 -23.82 18.07
CA ARG A 146 30.86 -22.44 18.25
C ARG A 146 29.61 -21.58 18.24
N LYS A 147 29.36 -20.86 19.34
CA LYS A 147 28.39 -19.76 19.41
C LYS A 147 28.65 -18.87 18.21
N SER A 148 27.85 -19.07 17.17
CA SER A 148 28.07 -18.47 15.87
C SER A 148 27.52 -17.05 15.97
N LYS A 149 28.38 -16.15 16.41
CA LYS A 149 28.20 -14.71 16.34
C LYS A 149 28.17 -14.36 14.84
N TRP A 150 27.01 -14.51 14.20
CA TRP A 150 26.91 -14.30 12.76
C TRP A 150 25.75 -13.40 12.34
N ASN A 151 26.21 -12.27 11.79
CA ASN A 151 25.79 -11.64 10.55
C ASN A 151 24.39 -11.04 10.48
N ALA A 152 24.34 -9.80 10.96
CA ALA A 152 23.46 -8.72 10.53
C ALA A 152 23.57 -8.38 9.01
N HIS A 153 23.57 -9.38 8.13
CA HIS A 153 23.50 -9.17 6.68
C HIS A 153 22.06 -9.36 6.20
N SER A 154 21.23 -8.35 6.51
CA SER A 154 20.26 -7.74 5.59
C SER A 154 19.39 -6.71 6.33
N THR A 155 19.97 -5.93 7.24
CA THR A 155 19.57 -4.52 7.41
C THR A 155 20.23 -3.72 6.29
N LYS A 156 20.02 -4.14 5.02
CA LYS A 156 20.38 -3.30 3.88
C LYS A 156 19.49 -2.08 4.02
N LYS A 157 20.11 -0.96 4.44
CA LYS A 157 19.52 0.37 4.43
C LYS A 157 18.80 0.50 3.09
N LEU A 158 17.48 0.68 3.10
CA LEU A 158 16.76 0.92 1.85
C LEU A 158 17.20 2.32 1.45
N THR A 159 18.20 2.43 0.59
CA THR A 159 18.79 3.72 0.19
C THR A 159 17.96 4.37 -0.92
N THR A 160 17.24 3.57 -1.71
CA THR A 160 16.35 4.01 -2.79
C THR A 160 15.20 3.01 -2.99
N LEU A 161 14.05 3.49 -3.47
CA LEU A 161 12.97 2.61 -3.95
C LEU A 161 13.22 2.23 -5.42
N PRO A 162 13.01 0.97 -5.81
CA PRO A 162 13.06 0.55 -7.20
C PRO A 162 12.07 1.35 -8.08
N PRO A 163 12.50 1.93 -9.22
CA PRO A 163 11.62 2.68 -10.10
C PRO A 163 10.68 1.75 -10.87
N ARG A 164 9.50 1.50 -10.28
CA ARG A 164 8.43 0.70 -10.90
C ARG A 164 7.06 1.09 -10.33
N PRO A 165 5.95 0.69 -10.97
CA PRO A 165 4.62 1.00 -10.46
C PRO A 165 4.36 0.37 -9.09
N TYR A 166 3.86 1.15 -8.14
CA TYR A 166 3.41 0.70 -6.84
C TYR A 166 1.89 0.88 -6.74
N GLU A 167 1.19 -0.24 -6.61
CA GLU A 167 -0.27 -0.30 -6.58
C GLU A 167 -0.75 -0.94 -5.27
N ILE A 168 -1.54 -0.19 -4.51
CA ILE A 168 -2.03 -0.61 -3.20
C ILE A 168 -3.54 -0.81 -3.22
N LYS A 169 -3.99 -1.97 -2.74
CA LYS A 169 -5.40 -2.26 -2.49
C LYS A 169 -5.57 -2.85 -1.10
N ILE A 170 -6.31 -2.15 -0.25
CA ILE A 170 -6.65 -2.59 1.11
C ILE A 170 -8.16 -2.60 1.25
N THR A 171 -8.73 -3.72 1.68
CA THR A 171 -10.18 -3.85 1.82
C THR A 171 -10.57 -4.60 3.07
N THR A 172 -11.52 -4.06 3.83
CA THR A 172 -12.25 -4.85 4.83
C THR A 172 -13.75 -4.72 4.64
N ARG A 173 -14.53 -5.73 5.03
CA ARG A 173 -16.00 -5.59 5.06
C ARG A 173 -16.49 -5.15 6.45
N SER A 174 -15.81 -5.55 7.50
CA SER A 174 -16.12 -5.17 8.88
C SER A 174 -14.81 -5.11 9.64
N GLY A 175 -14.46 -3.93 10.17
CA GLY A 175 -13.18 -3.68 10.82
C GLY A 175 -12.60 -2.35 10.37
N SER A 176 -11.66 -1.82 11.17
CA SER A 176 -10.99 -0.57 10.86
C SER A 176 -9.73 -0.82 10.02
N ILE A 177 -9.37 0.15 9.18
CA ILE A 177 -8.14 0.15 8.41
C ILE A 177 -7.26 1.28 8.94
N THR A 178 -6.05 0.96 9.35
CA THR A 178 -4.98 1.93 9.57
C THR A 178 -3.87 1.64 8.57
N ALA A 179 -3.57 2.58 7.68
CA ALA A 179 -2.64 2.38 6.59
C ALA A 179 -1.68 3.57 6.47
N ASN A 180 -0.39 3.30 6.53
CA ASN A 180 0.66 4.25 6.16
C ASN A 180 1.44 3.66 4.98
N VAL A 181 1.11 4.10 3.77
CA VAL A 181 1.53 3.40 2.55
C VAL A 181 2.00 4.35 1.44
N ALA A 182 2.95 3.85 0.64
CA ALA A 182 3.41 4.48 -0.58
C ALA A 182 2.64 3.96 -1.79
N PHE A 183 2.49 4.78 -2.82
CA PHE A 183 1.98 4.35 -4.13
C PHE A 183 2.49 5.28 -5.23
N SER A 184 2.56 4.80 -6.48
CA SER A 184 2.89 5.66 -7.62
C SER A 184 1.76 5.76 -8.64
N THR A 185 1.01 4.68 -8.89
CA THR A 185 -0.06 4.64 -9.91
C THR A 185 -1.45 4.42 -9.33
N GLY A 186 -1.57 3.75 -8.17
CA GLY A 186 -2.89 3.41 -7.64
C GLY A 186 -2.92 3.16 -6.13
N ALA A 187 -3.86 3.81 -5.44
CA ALA A 187 -4.20 3.51 -4.06
C ALA A 187 -5.71 3.34 -3.89
N LYS A 188 -6.15 2.16 -3.46
CA LYS A 188 -7.56 1.85 -3.21
C LYS A 188 -7.75 1.30 -1.80
N ILE A 189 -8.46 2.05 -0.97
CA ILE A 189 -8.76 1.66 0.42
C ILE A 189 -10.26 1.65 0.61
N SER A 190 -10.83 0.55 1.10
CA SER A 190 -12.27 0.50 1.33
C SER A 190 -12.69 -0.31 2.54
N SER A 191 -13.67 0.19 3.26
CA SER A 191 -14.41 -0.54 4.29
C SER A 191 -15.91 -0.50 4.01
N ARG A 192 -16.67 -1.49 4.49
CA ARG A 192 -18.13 -1.36 4.57
C ARG A 192 -18.58 -0.88 5.95
N SER A 193 -17.86 -1.24 7.00
CA SER A 193 -18.17 -0.84 8.37
C SER A 193 -16.87 -0.82 9.18
N GLY A 194 -16.56 0.32 9.76
CA GLY A 194 -15.32 0.60 10.49
C GLY A 194 -14.65 1.88 9.98
N ASN A 195 -13.65 2.36 10.72
CA ASN A 195 -12.96 3.59 10.37
C ASN A 195 -11.82 3.32 9.39
N ILE A 196 -11.52 4.30 8.53
CA ILE A 196 -10.35 4.29 7.66
C ILE A 196 -9.46 5.44 8.11
N ASN A 197 -8.29 5.14 8.66
CA ASN A 197 -7.25 6.10 9.00
C ASN A 197 -6.06 5.85 8.07
N ALA A 198 -5.91 6.64 7.02
CA ALA A 198 -4.92 6.41 5.99
C ALA A 198 -4.00 7.61 5.81
N ARG A 199 -2.69 7.35 5.76
CA ARG A 199 -1.66 8.27 5.29
C ARG A 199 -1.08 7.69 4.01
N LEU A 200 -1.19 8.43 2.93
CA LEU A 200 -0.73 8.02 1.61
C LEU A 200 0.42 8.91 1.17
N THR A 201 1.47 8.29 0.65
CA THR A 201 2.58 9.04 0.06
C THR A 201 2.72 8.73 -1.42
N PRO A 202 2.58 9.75 -2.27
CA PRO A 202 2.95 9.68 -3.67
C PRO A 202 4.43 9.36 -3.85
N LEU A 203 4.73 8.36 -4.68
CA LEU A 203 6.06 8.07 -5.19
C LEU A 203 6.13 8.54 -6.63
N VAL A 204 7.10 9.39 -6.93
CA VAL A 204 7.30 9.99 -8.25
C VAL A 204 8.68 9.62 -8.74
N PHE A 205 8.74 8.87 -9.83
CA PHE A 205 9.99 8.53 -10.49
C PHE A 205 10.15 9.47 -11.69
N GLN A 206 11.10 10.40 -11.61
CA GLN A 206 11.38 11.37 -12.67
C GLN A 206 12.19 10.73 -13.79
N ASP A 207 11.49 9.88 -14.55
CA ASP A 207 12.02 9.11 -15.66
C ASP A 207 11.02 9.26 -16.81
N ALA A 208 11.48 9.80 -17.95
CA ALA A 208 10.59 10.11 -19.08
C ALA A 208 9.88 8.87 -19.61
N ASP A 209 10.58 7.73 -19.68
CA ASP A 209 10.02 6.46 -20.15
C ASP A 209 8.95 5.96 -19.16
N TYR A 210 9.22 6.12 -17.85
CA TYR A 210 8.26 5.79 -16.80
C TYR A 210 7.01 6.66 -16.87
N LEU A 211 7.17 7.99 -16.97
CA LEU A 211 6.06 8.95 -16.98
C LEU A 211 5.22 8.81 -18.26
N GLU A 212 5.84 8.47 -19.39
CA GLU A 212 5.12 8.18 -20.63
C GLU A 212 4.36 6.85 -20.54
N LYS A 213 4.91 5.83 -19.86
CA LYS A 213 4.25 4.53 -19.73
C LYS A 213 3.12 4.53 -18.71
N TYR A 214 3.29 5.25 -17.60
CA TYR A 214 2.38 5.22 -16.45
C TYR A 214 1.64 6.54 -16.27
N LYS A 215 0.77 6.83 -17.25
CA LYS A 215 0.04 8.09 -17.35
C LYS A 215 -1.13 8.27 -16.37
N ASN A 216 -1.59 7.19 -15.73
CA ASN A 216 -2.82 7.21 -14.95
C ASN A 216 -2.54 6.98 -13.48
N VAL A 217 -2.88 7.98 -12.66
CA VAL A 217 -2.80 7.90 -11.20
C VAL A 217 -4.20 7.97 -10.61
N SER A 218 -4.51 7.04 -9.71
CA SER A 218 -5.81 6.99 -9.06
C SER A 218 -5.73 6.78 -7.55
N ILE A 219 -6.46 7.60 -6.80
CA ILE A 219 -6.68 7.43 -5.36
C ILE A 219 -8.17 7.17 -5.15
N THR A 220 -8.52 6.11 -4.43
CA THR A 220 -9.91 5.81 -4.11
C THR A 220 -10.05 5.42 -2.66
N THR A 221 -10.90 6.14 -1.92
CA THR A 221 -11.41 5.69 -0.62
C THR A 221 -12.92 5.48 -0.69
N ALA A 222 -13.39 4.38 -0.12
CA ALA A 222 -14.82 4.07 -0.06
C ALA A 222 -15.20 3.50 1.30
N ASN A 223 -16.14 4.16 1.97
CA ASN A 223 -16.76 3.65 3.18
C ASN A 223 -18.29 3.57 3.02
N ARG A 224 -18.97 2.85 3.90
CA ARG A 224 -20.43 2.91 4.04
C ARG A 224 -20.85 3.33 5.45
N GLN A 225 -20.12 2.93 6.48
CA GLN A 225 -20.39 3.26 7.88
C GLN A 225 -19.07 3.42 8.63
N GLY A 226 -18.93 4.55 9.33
CA GLY A 226 -17.68 4.93 9.99
C GLY A 226 -17.00 6.10 9.29
N GLU A 227 -15.92 6.54 9.90
CA GLU A 227 -15.19 7.74 9.49
C GLU A 227 -14.06 7.40 8.53
N THR A 228 -13.81 8.26 7.55
CA THR A 228 -12.61 8.19 6.71
C THR A 228 -11.76 9.41 6.97
N ASN A 229 -10.61 9.22 7.60
CA ASN A 229 -9.56 10.20 7.78
C ASN A 229 -8.41 9.86 6.85
N LEU A 230 -8.24 10.65 5.79
CA LEU A 230 -7.20 10.47 4.80
C LEU A 230 -6.26 11.67 4.80
N VAL A 231 -4.97 11.43 4.92
CA VAL A 231 -3.92 12.43 4.69
C VAL A 231 -3.11 12.00 3.48
N LEU A 232 -3.07 12.84 2.45
CA LEU A 232 -2.08 12.74 1.38
C LEU A 232 -0.85 13.55 1.80
N ASN A 233 0.29 12.89 1.86
CA ASN A 233 1.57 13.52 2.21
C ASN A 233 2.19 14.21 0.98
N GLU A 234 3.25 14.98 1.24
CA GLU A 234 4.14 15.42 0.17
C GLU A 234 4.70 14.23 -0.61
N ALA A 235 4.91 14.45 -1.90
CA ALA A 235 5.47 13.43 -2.78
C ALA A 235 6.93 13.15 -2.44
N LEU A 236 7.32 11.87 -2.49
CA LEU A 236 8.73 11.50 -2.54
C LEU A 236 9.15 11.38 -4.00
N ILE A 237 10.04 12.28 -4.39
CA ILE A 237 10.54 12.39 -5.75
C ILE A 237 11.89 11.70 -5.83
N PHE A 238 11.99 10.72 -6.72
CA PHE A 238 13.20 9.98 -7.03
C PHE A 238 13.74 10.48 -8.37
N GLN A 239 14.81 11.26 -8.30
CA GLN A 239 15.55 11.69 -9.48
C GLN A 239 16.32 10.51 -10.07
N ARG A 240 16.34 10.41 -11.40
CA ARG A 240 17.25 9.50 -12.10
C ARG A 240 18.68 10.02 -11.85
N PRO A 241 19.64 9.18 -11.41
CA PRO A 241 21.04 9.60 -11.41
C PRO A 241 21.41 9.94 -12.85
N GLU A 242 21.96 11.13 -13.08
CA GLU A 242 22.37 11.62 -14.40
C GLU A 242 23.20 10.53 -15.10
N SER A 243 22.58 9.78 -16.02
CA SER A 243 23.35 8.97 -16.92
C SER A 243 24.04 9.94 -17.88
N ASN A 244 25.33 9.70 -18.17
CA ASN A 244 26.17 10.48 -19.10
C ASN A 244 25.57 10.68 -20.52
N HIS A 245 24.38 10.17 -20.78
CA HIS A 245 23.58 10.52 -21.94
C HIS A 245 22.80 11.79 -21.65
N SER A 246 23.49 12.91 -21.80
CA SER A 246 22.91 14.24 -22.02
C SER A 246 21.62 14.10 -22.82
N HIS A 247 20.47 14.43 -22.24
CA HIS A 247 19.27 14.66 -23.04
C HIS A 247 19.65 15.65 -24.15
N PRO A 248 19.28 15.38 -25.42
CA PRO A 248 19.47 16.36 -26.48
C PRO A 248 18.88 17.71 -26.04
N PRO A 249 19.54 18.84 -26.35
CA PRO A 249 19.11 20.17 -25.90
C PRO A 249 17.64 20.51 -26.15
N TRP A 250 16.98 19.86 -27.11
CA TRP A 250 15.56 20.04 -27.43
C TRP A 250 14.58 19.43 -26.41
N MET A 251 15.00 18.48 -25.56
CA MET A 251 14.16 17.92 -24.49
C MET A 251 14.11 18.80 -23.23
N ARG A 252 15.07 19.74 -23.06
CA ARG A 252 15.08 20.72 -21.95
C ARG A 252 13.90 21.70 -21.98
N GLY A 253 13.10 21.70 -23.04
CA GLY A 253 11.95 22.59 -23.24
C GLY A 253 10.58 21.91 -23.28
N LEU A 254 10.49 20.58 -23.09
CA LEU A 254 9.20 19.88 -23.08
C LEU A 254 8.48 20.09 -21.73
N ARG A 255 8.12 21.34 -21.46
CA ARG A 255 7.03 21.65 -20.54
C ARG A 255 5.77 20.93 -21.08
N HIS A 256 5.25 19.96 -20.33
CA HIS A 256 3.90 19.41 -20.45
C HIS A 256 3.55 18.41 -21.57
N SER A 257 4.47 17.74 -22.27
CA SER A 257 4.05 16.83 -23.37
C SER A 257 3.54 15.46 -22.92
N TYR A 258 3.57 15.12 -21.63
CA TYR A 258 2.91 13.91 -21.13
C TYR A 258 1.53 14.24 -20.53
N GLU A 259 0.50 13.66 -21.14
CA GLU A 259 -0.87 13.64 -20.62
C GLU A 259 -0.93 12.71 -19.39
N LEU A 260 -0.46 13.16 -18.23
CA LEU A 260 -0.72 12.48 -16.96
C LEU A 260 -2.14 12.83 -16.50
N THR A 261 -2.91 11.82 -16.15
CA THR A 261 -4.25 11.97 -15.56
C THR A 261 -4.20 11.52 -14.11
N ALA A 262 -4.29 12.47 -13.18
CA ALA A 262 -4.39 12.20 -11.75
C ALA A 262 -5.83 12.41 -11.26
N THR A 263 -6.42 11.38 -10.66
CA THR A 263 -7.78 11.45 -10.10
C THR A 263 -7.85 10.90 -8.70
N ALA A 264 -8.68 11.53 -7.86
CA ALA A 264 -9.00 11.03 -6.54
C ALA A 264 -10.51 10.99 -6.32
N THR A 265 -11.00 9.94 -5.67
CA THR A 265 -12.42 9.80 -5.32
C THR A 265 -12.57 9.26 -3.91
N HIS A 266 -13.24 10.03 -3.06
CA HIS A 266 -13.44 9.71 -1.65
C HIS A 266 -14.94 9.69 -1.35
N THR A 267 -15.49 8.51 -1.09
CA THR A 267 -16.95 8.37 -0.98
C THR A 267 -17.40 7.62 0.26
N THR A 268 -18.52 8.07 0.81
CA THR A 268 -19.27 7.37 1.85
C THR A 268 -20.72 7.19 1.41
N ARG A 269 -21.19 5.94 1.39
CA ARG A 269 -22.55 5.60 0.89
C ARG A 269 -23.63 5.55 1.96
N GLY A 270 -23.29 5.62 3.24
CA GLY A 270 -24.23 5.52 4.35
C GLY A 270 -24.01 6.61 5.39
N LEU A 271 -24.00 6.23 6.66
CA LEU A 271 -23.81 7.12 7.81
C LEU A 271 -22.32 7.23 8.17
N GLY A 272 -21.51 7.70 7.23
CA GLY A 272 -20.07 7.88 7.45
C GLY A 272 -19.65 9.28 7.04
N SER A 273 -18.64 9.81 7.72
CA SER A 273 -18.01 11.09 7.37
C SER A 273 -16.74 10.85 6.56
N VAL A 274 -16.36 11.83 5.74
CA VAL A 274 -15.13 11.81 4.96
C VAL A 274 -14.37 13.10 5.25
N PHE A 275 -13.16 12.95 5.78
CA PHE A 275 -12.20 14.01 6.02
C PHE A 275 -10.95 13.67 5.22
N VAL A 276 -10.63 14.52 4.24
CA VAL A 276 -9.40 14.35 3.47
C VAL A 276 -8.56 15.62 3.54
N THR A 277 -7.27 15.41 3.71
CA THR A 277 -6.28 16.47 3.85
C THR A 277 -5.19 16.27 2.82
N TYR A 278 -4.91 17.30 2.02
CA TYR A 278 -3.92 17.30 0.95
C TYR A 278 -2.69 18.15 1.31
N PRO A 279 -1.53 17.87 0.72
CA PRO A 279 -0.30 18.61 1.02
C PRO A 279 -0.36 20.04 0.48
N PRO A 280 0.42 20.99 1.05
CA PRO A 280 0.49 22.35 0.53
C PRO A 280 0.88 22.41 -0.95
N SER A 281 1.75 21.53 -1.43
CA SER A 281 2.14 21.48 -2.84
C SER A 281 1.03 21.04 -3.82
N TRP A 282 -0.11 20.54 -3.32
CA TRP A 282 -1.22 20.11 -4.19
C TRP A 282 -1.85 21.28 -4.94
N ALA A 283 -2.21 21.05 -6.20
CA ALA A 283 -2.98 21.97 -7.02
C ALA A 283 -3.93 21.19 -7.95
N GLY A 284 -5.14 21.72 -8.13
CA GLY A 284 -6.15 21.10 -8.97
C GLY A 284 -7.58 21.50 -8.62
N HIS A 285 -8.53 20.68 -9.06
CA HIS A 285 -9.95 20.90 -8.88
C HIS A 285 -10.52 19.94 -7.83
N VAL A 286 -11.40 20.46 -6.97
CA VAL A 286 -12.17 19.65 -6.01
C VAL A 286 -13.66 19.84 -6.24
N HIS A 287 -14.37 18.74 -6.41
CA HIS A 287 -15.83 18.67 -6.47
C HIS A 287 -16.34 17.86 -5.30
N ALA A 288 -16.96 18.52 -4.32
CA ALA A 288 -17.51 17.87 -3.12
C ALA A 288 -19.04 17.87 -3.16
N ILE A 289 -19.65 16.71 -2.94
CA ILE A 289 -21.11 16.56 -2.88
C ILE A 289 -21.55 15.93 -1.55
N ALA A 290 -22.68 16.40 -1.04
CA ALA A 290 -23.40 15.78 0.07
C ALA A 290 -24.91 15.81 -0.19
N SER A 291 -25.69 14.94 0.46
CA SER A 291 -27.15 15.07 0.40
C SER A 291 -27.59 16.33 1.15
N ARG A 292 -28.85 16.75 0.99
CA ARG A 292 -29.38 17.99 1.59
C ARG A 292 -29.24 18.08 3.11
N THR A 293 -29.00 16.98 3.81
CA THR A 293 -28.81 16.93 5.27
C THR A 293 -27.35 16.78 5.70
N GLY A 294 -26.42 16.57 4.76
CA GLY A 294 -24.99 16.51 5.04
C GLY A 294 -24.33 17.88 4.93
N ASN A 295 -23.16 18.03 5.55
CA ASN A 295 -22.38 19.27 5.53
C ASN A 295 -21.17 19.13 4.61
N ILE A 296 -20.83 20.20 3.91
CA ILE A 296 -19.69 20.26 2.99
C ILE A 296 -18.76 21.39 3.41
N LEU A 297 -17.51 21.04 3.70
CA LEU A 297 -16.43 21.97 3.92
C LEU A 297 -15.33 21.72 2.89
N VAL A 298 -14.96 22.78 2.17
CA VAL A 298 -13.84 22.80 1.24
C VAL A 298 -13.04 24.04 1.60
N GLY A 299 -11.74 23.90 1.83
CA GLY A 299 -10.87 25.01 2.22
C GLY A 299 -9.41 24.58 2.37
N GLY A 300 -8.65 25.40 3.09
CA GLY A 300 -7.19 25.25 3.25
C GLY A 300 -6.39 26.19 2.37
N GLU A 301 -5.07 26.14 2.53
CA GLU A 301 -4.14 27.10 1.93
C GLU A 301 -4.22 27.12 0.39
N GLY A 302 -4.42 28.31 -0.17
CA GLY A 302 -4.53 28.55 -1.61
C GLY A 302 -5.82 28.05 -2.29
N VAL A 303 -6.78 27.48 -1.54
CA VAL A 303 -8.04 26.98 -2.13
C VAL A 303 -9.05 28.10 -2.31
N GLN A 304 -9.51 28.30 -3.54
CA GLN A 304 -10.55 29.24 -3.91
C GLN A 304 -11.86 28.50 -4.18
N ILE A 305 -12.98 28.99 -3.63
CA ILE A 305 -14.31 28.44 -3.91
C ILE A 305 -14.86 29.09 -5.17
N ILE A 306 -15.09 28.30 -6.21
CA ILE A 306 -15.58 28.77 -7.51
C ILE A 306 -17.10 28.67 -7.61
N GLN A 307 -17.71 27.68 -6.97
CA GLN A 307 -19.15 27.50 -6.97
C GLN A 307 -19.62 26.84 -5.67
N ARG A 308 -20.76 27.29 -5.15
CA ARG A 308 -21.42 26.68 -3.99
C ARG A 308 -22.92 26.56 -4.25
N GLY A 309 -23.38 25.32 -4.31
CA GLY A 309 -24.80 24.98 -4.36
C GLY A 309 -25.30 24.46 -3.01
N LYS A 310 -26.59 24.08 -2.97
CA LYS A 310 -27.21 23.50 -1.76
C LYS A 310 -26.63 22.13 -1.37
N THR A 311 -26.13 21.37 -2.34
CA THR A 311 -25.68 19.98 -2.18
C THR A 311 -24.27 19.73 -2.71
N PHE A 312 -23.57 20.78 -3.12
CA PHE A 312 -22.23 20.67 -3.68
C PHE A 312 -21.41 21.94 -3.44
N VAL A 313 -20.10 21.77 -3.42
CA VAL A 313 -19.11 22.85 -3.41
C VAL A 313 -18.00 22.48 -4.39
N ASP A 314 -17.66 23.42 -5.26
CA ASP A 314 -16.53 23.33 -6.17
C ASP A 314 -15.43 24.30 -5.72
N GLY A 315 -14.21 23.80 -5.67
CA GLY A 315 -13.02 24.57 -5.35
C GLY A 315 -11.90 24.31 -6.34
N VAL A 316 -10.95 25.24 -6.40
CA VAL A 316 -9.74 25.13 -7.21
C VAL A 316 -8.55 25.65 -6.42
N LYS A 317 -7.38 25.05 -6.62
CA LYS A 317 -6.10 25.61 -6.23
C LYS A 317 -5.21 25.64 -7.46
N GLU A 318 -4.72 26.82 -7.80
CA GLU A 318 -3.82 27.03 -8.93
C GLU A 318 -2.44 26.44 -8.63
N ALA A 319 -1.77 25.93 -9.68
CA ALA A 319 -0.41 25.44 -9.57
C ALA A 319 0.57 26.59 -9.32
N GLU A 320 1.60 26.33 -8.51
CA GLU A 320 2.67 27.30 -8.32
C GLU A 320 3.50 27.44 -9.60
N ARG A 321 3.45 28.61 -10.23
CA ARG A 321 4.11 28.88 -11.52
C ARG A 321 5.63 28.83 -11.45
N THR A 322 6.18 29.06 -10.26
CA THR A 322 7.61 29.13 -9.97
C THR A 322 8.20 27.84 -9.41
N LEU A 323 7.38 26.79 -9.23
CA LEU A 323 7.84 25.53 -8.69
C LEU A 323 8.92 24.92 -9.61
N PRO A 324 10.13 24.61 -9.09
CA PRO A 324 11.14 23.92 -9.88
C PRO A 324 10.64 22.56 -10.34
N ILE A 325 10.97 22.17 -11.58
CA ILE A 325 10.55 20.88 -12.18
C ILE A 325 10.92 19.69 -11.29
N GLU A 326 12.07 19.76 -10.64
CA GLU A 326 12.56 18.74 -9.71
C GLU A 326 11.64 18.54 -8.49
N LYS A 327 10.81 19.53 -8.16
CA LYS A 327 9.81 19.50 -7.09
C LYS A 327 8.39 19.26 -7.60
N GLU A 328 8.17 19.28 -8.92
CA GLU A 328 6.87 18.99 -9.50
C GLU A 328 6.52 17.50 -9.38
N TRP A 329 5.25 17.23 -9.09
CA TRP A 329 4.67 15.91 -9.15
C TRP A 329 3.28 15.97 -9.76
N TRP A 330 2.72 14.83 -10.14
CA TRP A 330 1.41 14.76 -10.82
C TRP A 330 0.27 15.41 -10.04
N GLY A 331 0.40 15.65 -8.72
CA GLY A 331 -0.60 16.34 -7.91
C GLY A 331 -0.35 17.84 -7.71
N SER A 332 0.79 18.39 -8.14
CA SER A 332 1.12 19.82 -8.02
C SER A 332 0.88 20.62 -9.30
N ARG A 333 0.48 19.96 -10.39
CA ARG A 333 0.39 20.54 -11.74
C ARG A 333 -0.88 21.34 -12.02
N GLY A 334 -1.86 21.31 -11.13
CA GLY A 334 -3.15 22.01 -11.31
C GLY A 334 -4.18 21.24 -12.13
N ASP A 335 -3.86 20.04 -12.64
CA ASP A 335 -4.74 19.20 -13.46
C ASP A 335 -5.33 17.99 -12.70
N MET A 336 -5.01 17.85 -11.41
CA MET A 336 -5.56 16.77 -10.57
C MET A 336 -7.03 17.03 -10.25
N ASN A 337 -7.87 16.00 -10.43
CA ASN A 337 -9.30 16.08 -10.11
C ASN A 337 -9.65 15.27 -8.86
N VAL A 338 -10.17 15.94 -7.84
CA VAL A 338 -10.58 15.33 -6.57
C VAL A 338 -12.11 15.36 -6.46
N LYS A 339 -12.72 14.20 -6.26
CA LYS A 339 -14.17 14.07 -6.02
C LYS A 339 -14.42 13.56 -4.61
N LEU A 340 -15.28 14.25 -3.86
CA LEU A 340 -15.74 13.79 -2.56
C LEU A 340 -17.25 13.61 -2.59
N GLY A 341 -17.74 12.55 -1.95
CA GLY A 341 -19.17 12.28 -1.92
C GLY A 341 -19.65 11.69 -0.61
N GLY A 342 -20.68 12.28 -0.02
CA GLY A 342 -21.35 11.76 1.18
C GLY A 342 -22.86 11.86 1.10
N ARG A 343 -23.55 11.24 2.06
CA ARG A 343 -25.01 11.39 2.20
C ARG A 343 -25.34 12.32 3.35
N THR A 344 -25.28 11.84 4.58
CA THR A 344 -25.91 12.49 5.74
C THR A 344 -24.93 13.13 6.72
N SER A 345 -23.63 12.92 6.52
CA SER A 345 -22.59 13.33 7.46
C SER A 345 -21.64 14.36 6.82
N MET A 346 -20.56 14.70 7.52
CA MET A 346 -19.58 15.70 7.05
C MET A 346 -18.76 15.17 5.87
N VAL A 347 -18.61 16.00 4.86
CA VAL A 347 -17.64 15.85 3.77
C VAL A 347 -16.70 17.05 3.85
N GLN A 348 -15.43 16.79 4.15
CA GLN A 348 -14.39 17.79 4.28
C GLN A 348 -13.23 17.52 3.34
N PHE A 349 -12.86 18.55 2.59
CA PHE A 349 -11.59 18.66 1.89
C PHE A 349 -10.80 19.82 2.49
N TRP A 350 -9.53 19.58 2.80
CA TRP A 350 -8.64 20.61 3.34
C TRP A 350 -7.24 20.52 2.72
N VAL A 351 -6.65 21.64 2.33
CA VAL A 351 -5.21 21.75 2.03
C VAL A 351 -4.49 22.26 3.26
N ARG A 352 -3.41 21.58 3.68
CA ARG A 352 -2.64 22.01 4.86
C ARG A 352 -1.93 23.33 4.62
N ASP A 353 -1.66 24.03 5.72
CA ASP A 353 -0.76 25.17 5.76
C ASP A 353 0.71 24.69 5.67
N ASP A 354 1.61 25.58 5.24
CA ASP A 354 3.05 25.32 5.09
C ASP A 354 3.80 25.10 6.41
#